data_AF-A0AAD4EW62-F1
#
_entry.id   AF-A0AAD4EW62-F1
#
_cell.length_a   1.000
_cell.length_b   1.000
_cell.length_c   1.000
_cell.angle_alpha   90.00
_cell.angle_beta   90.00
_cell.angle_gamma   90.00
#
_symmetry.space_group_name_H-M   'P 1'
#
loop_
_entity.id
_entity.type
_entity.pdbx_description
1 polymer ?
#
loop_
_entity_poly.entity_id
_entity_poly.type
_entity_poly.pdbx_seq_one_letter_code
_entity_poly.pdbx_strand_id
1 'polypeptide(L)'
;MEVAQTLVRAVMRAFYTTQEILVVEALVTHSALRDDELAYLMKMNLKDLHRLCAALRDARFLVVHTRPEMQEGKTRPINRTYYFIDYRQTVDAIKWRVYKTDKDMQGSVQPADESKEYSCPRCRAQWTQLEVLDSVSAAGFTCQRCGTVLERSQEKEAPGHQQLSRMNNQFKFMTDMLQEVDKVVVPECTFDKAIATARPIVREATHEVLASIPVDTGLNKPSAVKGLANVGPKTMQVTISDDGELERLEERRRKERLLKENALPAWITESSVPTTSLPSSSATATITQTQSFEMPDAPSRADEDAGMLPAKRVKLETTADVKGEPMSFKMEEEDEDELEFEDVV
;
A
#
# COMPACT_ATOMS: atom_id res chain seq x y z
N MET A 1 22.83 9.03 6.30
CA MET A 1 21.89 7.95 6.69
C MET A 1 21.99 7.64 8.18
N GLU A 2 23.18 7.37 8.70
CA GLU A 2 23.37 6.97 10.11
C GLU A 2 22.83 7.99 11.12
N VAL A 3 23.06 9.30 10.90
CA VAL A 3 22.53 10.36 11.78
C VAL A 3 21.00 10.37 11.82
N ALA A 4 20.34 10.24 10.65
CA ALA A 4 18.87 10.19 10.57
C ALA A 4 18.31 8.92 11.23
N GLN A 5 18.99 7.78 11.11
CA GLN A 5 18.61 6.55 11.81
C GLN A 5 18.76 6.69 13.32
N THR A 6 19.83 7.33 13.80
CA THR A 6 20.04 7.61 15.21
C THR A 6 18.97 8.53 15.78
N LEU A 7 18.58 9.57 15.02
CA LEU A 7 17.46 10.44 15.37
C LEU A 7 16.16 9.67 15.52
N VAL A 8 15.80 8.85 14.51
CA VAL A 8 14.58 8.04 14.55
C VAL A 8 14.59 7.09 15.74
N ARG A 9 15.69 6.37 16.01
CA ARG A 9 15.79 5.48 17.18
C ARG A 9 15.62 6.22 18.50
N ALA A 10 16.22 7.40 18.65
CA ALA A 10 16.13 8.18 19.88
C ALA A 10 14.70 8.70 20.12
N VAL A 11 14.04 9.21 19.09
CA VAL A 11 12.65 9.68 19.19
C VAL A 11 11.70 8.52 19.49
N MET A 12 11.86 7.38 18.81
CA MET A 12 11.05 6.19 19.08
C MET A 12 11.18 5.73 20.54
N ARG A 13 12.41 5.71 21.09
CA ARG A 13 12.65 5.31 22.49
C ARG A 13 12.13 6.30 23.52
N ALA A 14 11.95 7.57 23.15
CA ALA A 14 11.47 8.60 24.07
C ALA A 14 9.94 8.63 24.21
N PHE A 15 9.18 8.40 23.12
CA PHE A 15 7.73 8.64 23.09
C PHE A 15 6.87 7.41 22.83
N TYR A 16 7.42 6.35 22.25
CA TYR A 16 6.65 5.21 21.78
C TYR A 16 6.84 3.98 22.67
N THR A 17 5.95 3.01 22.50
CA THR A 17 5.96 1.76 23.27
C THR A 17 7.04 0.80 22.77
N THR A 18 7.41 -0.18 23.60
CA THR A 18 8.44 -1.18 23.27
C THR A 18 8.13 -1.94 21.99
N GLN A 19 6.86 -2.24 21.71
CA GLN A 19 6.47 -2.96 20.49
C GLN A 19 6.74 -2.13 19.24
N GLU A 20 6.37 -0.84 19.26
CA GLU A 20 6.59 0.09 18.15
C GLU A 20 8.07 0.36 17.92
N ILE A 21 8.87 0.45 18.99
CA ILE A 21 10.32 0.60 18.91
C ILE A 21 10.96 -0.58 18.16
N LEU A 22 10.54 -1.81 18.46
CA LEU A 22 11.06 -3.00 17.82
C LEU A 22 10.71 -3.08 16.33
N VAL A 23 9.50 -2.67 15.93
CA VAL A 23 9.11 -2.58 14.50
C VAL A 23 10.06 -1.66 13.75
N VAL A 24 10.31 -0.46 14.30
CA VAL A 24 11.19 0.52 13.64
C VAL A 24 12.63 0.04 13.62
N GLU A 25 13.15 -0.57 14.69
CA GLU A 25 14.51 -1.12 14.71
C GLU A 25 14.70 -2.24 13.68
N ALA A 26 13.69 -3.11 13.50
CA ALA A 26 13.69 -4.12 12.45
C ALA A 26 13.75 -3.49 11.05
N LEU A 27 12.95 -2.46 10.80
CA LEU A 27 12.95 -1.77 9.50
C LEU A 27 14.21 -0.96 9.24
N VAL A 28 14.84 -0.39 10.26
CA VAL A 28 16.14 0.27 10.11
C VAL A 28 17.23 -0.75 9.74
N THR A 29 17.14 -1.98 10.25
CA THR A 29 18.11 -3.06 9.97
C THR A 29 17.90 -3.71 8.61
N HIS A 30 16.64 -3.92 8.20
CA HIS A 30 16.27 -4.67 7.00
C HIS A 30 15.82 -3.80 5.81
N SER A 31 15.77 -2.48 5.98
CA SER A 31 15.31 -1.41 5.05
C SER A 31 13.88 -1.51 4.51
N ALA A 32 13.48 -2.64 3.96
CA ALA A 32 12.14 -2.92 3.49
C ALA A 32 11.72 -4.34 3.89
N LEU A 33 10.56 -4.46 4.53
CA LEU A 33 10.04 -5.75 5.01
C LEU A 33 8.59 -5.96 4.58
N ARG A 34 8.25 -7.22 4.35
CA ARG A 34 6.87 -7.67 4.14
C ARG A 34 6.12 -7.83 5.47
N ASP A 35 4.80 -7.73 5.45
CA ASP A 35 3.90 -8.04 6.58
C ASP A 35 4.18 -9.40 7.24
N ASP A 36 4.23 -10.48 6.46
CA ASP A 36 4.52 -11.85 6.95
C ASP A 36 5.89 -11.97 7.63
N GLU A 37 6.88 -11.25 7.09
CA GLU A 37 8.26 -11.23 7.55
C GLU A 37 8.43 -10.47 8.85
N LEU A 38 7.79 -9.30 8.93
CA LEU A 38 7.77 -8.48 10.12
C LEU A 38 6.99 -9.18 11.24
N ALA A 39 5.88 -9.84 10.94
CA ALA A 39 5.12 -10.65 11.90
C ALA A 39 5.96 -11.80 12.47
N TYR A 40 6.74 -12.48 11.61
CA TYR A 40 7.65 -13.55 12.03
C TYR A 40 8.75 -13.04 12.96
N LEU A 41 9.44 -11.95 12.60
CA LEU A 41 10.48 -11.34 13.43
C LEU A 41 9.96 -10.93 14.81
N MET A 42 8.76 -10.35 14.83
CA MET A 42 8.14 -9.84 16.04
C MET A 42 7.39 -10.89 16.86
N LYS A 43 7.23 -12.11 16.32
CA LYS A 43 6.43 -13.21 16.91
C LYS A 43 5.03 -12.75 17.34
N MET A 44 4.38 -11.95 16.49
CA MET A 44 3.04 -11.41 16.74
C MET A 44 2.06 -11.81 15.63
N ASN A 45 0.76 -11.69 15.92
CA ASN A 45 -0.28 -11.93 14.92
C ASN A 45 -0.31 -10.78 13.90
N LEU A 46 -0.63 -11.11 12.63
CA LEU A 46 -0.77 -10.13 11.55
C LEU A 46 -1.80 -9.03 11.86
N LYS A 47 -2.90 -9.37 12.55
CA LYS A 47 -3.93 -8.39 12.93
C LYS A 47 -3.39 -7.32 13.88
N ASP A 48 -2.63 -7.74 14.89
CA ASP A 48 -2.04 -6.83 15.87
C ASP A 48 -0.90 -6.03 15.25
N LEU A 49 -0.10 -6.66 14.37
CA LEU A 49 0.94 -5.98 13.60
C LEU A 49 0.35 -4.85 12.73
N HIS A 50 -0.74 -5.12 12.01
CA HIS A 50 -1.39 -4.09 11.19
C HIS A 50 -1.92 -2.93 12.02
N ARG A 51 -2.43 -3.20 13.22
CA ARG A 51 -2.86 -2.14 14.16
C ARG A 51 -1.68 -1.25 14.59
N LEU A 52 -0.55 -1.86 14.96
CA LEU A 52 0.67 -1.13 15.32
C LEU A 52 1.23 -0.34 14.13
N CYS A 53 1.30 -0.96 12.95
CA CYS A 53 1.78 -0.31 11.74
C CYS A 53 0.85 0.83 11.28
N ALA A 54 -0.45 0.73 11.52
CA ALA A 54 -1.39 1.82 11.25
C ALA A 54 -1.09 3.05 12.13
N ALA A 55 -0.89 2.85 13.44
CA ALA A 55 -0.52 3.93 14.35
C ALA A 55 0.80 4.61 13.95
N LEU A 56 1.81 3.80 13.56
CA LEU A 56 3.11 4.30 13.10
C LEU A 56 3.04 5.01 11.74
N ARG A 57 2.18 4.54 10.83
CA ARG A 57 1.91 5.18 9.54
C ARG A 57 1.24 6.54 9.74
N ASP A 58 0.24 6.61 10.60
CA ASP A 58 -0.47 7.86 10.91
C ASP A 58 0.49 8.86 11.61
N ALA A 59 1.46 8.35 12.37
CA ALA A 59 2.56 9.14 12.90
C ALA A 59 3.66 9.52 11.90
N ARG A 60 3.58 9.07 10.64
CA ARG A 60 4.53 9.34 9.54
C ARG A 60 5.93 8.76 9.75
N PHE A 61 6.04 7.69 10.53
CA PHE A 61 7.27 6.90 10.67
C PHE A 61 7.38 5.78 9.63
N LEU A 62 6.26 5.36 9.06
CA LEU A 62 6.20 4.26 8.09
C LEU A 62 5.47 4.67 6.82
N VAL A 63 5.98 4.16 5.69
CA VAL A 63 5.30 4.20 4.40
C VAL A 63 4.90 2.77 4.03
N VAL A 64 3.66 2.64 3.57
CA VAL A 64 3.08 1.36 3.14
C VAL A 64 3.06 1.33 1.61
N HIS A 65 3.61 0.27 1.02
CA HIS A 65 3.55 0.03 -0.40
C HIS A 65 2.93 -1.35 -0.67
N THR A 66 1.86 -1.40 -1.45
CA THR A 66 1.17 -2.66 -1.77
C THR A 66 1.56 -3.11 -3.16
N ARG A 67 2.02 -4.36 -3.30
CA ARG A 67 2.38 -4.96 -4.58
C ARG A 67 1.67 -6.30 -4.77
N PRO A 68 1.06 -6.56 -5.93
CA PRO A 68 0.53 -7.88 -6.27
C PRO A 68 1.68 -8.85 -6.55
N GLU A 69 1.65 -10.01 -5.88
CA GLU A 69 2.65 -11.05 -6.05
C GLU A 69 2.00 -12.41 -6.31
N MET A 70 2.67 -13.23 -7.13
CA MET A 70 2.25 -14.60 -7.39
C MET A 70 3.08 -15.52 -6.50
N GLN A 71 2.39 -16.34 -5.71
CA GLN A 71 3.03 -17.42 -4.96
C GLN A 71 3.03 -18.68 -5.83
N GLU A 72 4.14 -19.43 -5.85
CA GLU A 72 4.18 -20.72 -6.53
C GLU A 72 3.02 -21.63 -6.06
N GLY A 73 2.28 -22.17 -7.02
CA GLY A 73 1.12 -23.04 -6.78
C GLY A 73 -0.23 -22.33 -6.66
N LYS A 74 -0.28 -20.99 -6.62
CA LYS A 74 -1.54 -20.22 -6.67
C LYS A 74 -1.67 -19.50 -8.02
N THR A 75 -2.85 -19.61 -8.63
CA THR A 75 -3.16 -18.99 -9.93
C THR A 75 -3.56 -17.53 -9.83
N ARG A 76 -3.92 -17.05 -8.63
CA ARG A 76 -4.36 -15.68 -8.39
C ARG A 76 -3.26 -14.87 -7.70
N PRO A 77 -2.93 -13.66 -8.21
CA PRO A 77 -2.01 -12.76 -7.53
C PRO A 77 -2.62 -12.30 -6.20
N ILE A 78 -1.80 -12.30 -5.15
CA ILE A 78 -2.16 -11.82 -3.82
C ILE A 78 -1.45 -10.49 -3.59
N ASN A 79 -2.21 -9.48 -3.16
CA ASN A 79 -1.64 -8.20 -2.78
C ASN A 79 -0.86 -8.36 -1.46
N ARG A 80 0.43 -8.07 -1.50
CA ARG A 80 1.31 -8.08 -0.33
C ARG A 80 1.71 -6.65 0.03
N THR A 81 1.68 -6.35 1.32
CA THR A 81 2.05 -5.05 1.85
C THR A 81 3.51 -5.06 2.28
N TYR A 82 4.21 -4.01 1.88
CA TYR A 82 5.58 -3.73 2.24
C TYR A 82 5.65 -2.49 3.10
N TYR A 83 6.48 -2.56 4.13
CA TYR A 83 6.78 -1.46 5.03
C TYR A 83 8.22 -1.01 4.81
N PHE A 84 8.41 0.30 4.70
CA PHE A 84 9.72 0.92 4.68
C PHE A 84 9.65 2.30 5.34
N ILE A 85 10.82 2.86 5.65
CA ILE A 85 10.94 4.18 6.29
C ILE A 85 11.42 5.19 5.25
N ASP A 86 10.61 6.22 5.01
CA ASP A 86 11.06 7.43 4.31
C ASP A 86 11.58 8.45 5.32
N TYR A 87 12.91 8.49 5.47
CA TYR A 87 13.58 9.35 6.43
C TYR A 87 13.30 10.84 6.22
N ARG A 88 13.01 11.31 5.00
CA ARG A 88 12.70 12.73 4.78
C ARG A 88 11.37 13.11 5.42
N GLN A 89 10.35 12.33 5.08
CA GLN A 89 9.01 12.51 5.62
C GLN A 89 8.97 12.35 7.14
N THR A 90 9.71 11.37 7.67
CA THR A 90 9.81 11.17 9.12
C THR A 90 10.53 12.33 9.82
N VAL A 91 11.63 12.83 9.27
CA VAL A 91 12.34 13.99 9.84
C VAL A 91 11.44 15.24 9.83
N ASP A 92 10.71 15.49 8.75
CA ASP A 92 9.80 16.64 8.66
C ASP A 92 8.64 16.51 9.65
N ALA A 93 8.10 15.31 9.84
CA ALA A 93 7.09 15.04 10.86
C ALA A 93 7.63 15.29 12.29
N ILE A 94 8.87 14.87 12.58
CA ILE A 94 9.53 15.12 13.86
C ILE A 94 9.72 16.63 14.07
N LYS A 95 10.26 17.35 13.08
CA LYS A 95 10.43 18.81 13.13
C LYS A 95 9.13 19.53 13.44
N TRP A 96 8.06 19.17 12.73
CA TRP A 96 6.76 19.78 12.92
C TRP A 96 6.21 19.49 14.33
N ARG A 97 6.32 18.25 14.82
CA ARG A 97 5.88 17.89 16.18
C ARG A 97 6.67 18.65 17.25
N VAL A 98 8.00 18.72 17.13
CA VAL A 98 8.84 19.47 18.07
C VAL A 98 8.46 20.95 18.07
N TYR A 99 8.30 21.57 16.90
CA TYR A 99 7.85 22.95 16.78
C TYR A 99 6.46 23.15 17.37
N LYS A 100 5.52 22.24 17.09
CA LYS A 100 4.15 22.34 17.57
C LYS A 100 4.08 22.20 19.08
N THR A 101 4.81 21.24 19.66
CA THR A 101 4.91 21.07 21.12
C THR A 101 5.56 22.28 21.79
N ASP A 102 6.63 22.82 21.22
CA ASP A 102 7.26 24.05 21.74
C ASP A 102 6.29 25.24 21.70
N LYS A 103 5.57 25.42 20.59
CA LYS A 103 4.56 26.47 20.43
C LYS A 103 3.36 26.31 21.35
N ASP A 104 2.84 25.10 21.51
CA ASP A 104 1.70 24.82 22.39
C ASP A 104 2.09 25.03 23.85
N MET A 105 3.34 24.76 24.23
CA MET A 105 3.86 24.98 25.58
C MET A 105 4.18 26.45 25.89
N GLN A 106 4.66 27.21 24.90
CA GLN A 106 4.75 28.67 25.01
C GLN A 106 3.37 29.30 25.29
N GLY A 107 2.28 28.55 25.02
CA GLY A 107 0.91 28.93 25.26
C GLY A 107 0.47 30.04 24.31
N SER A 108 -0.82 30.38 24.34
CA SER A 108 -1.15 31.76 24.02
C SER A 108 -0.32 32.60 24.97
N VAL A 109 0.54 33.48 24.45
CA VAL A 109 1.06 34.60 25.22
C VAL A 109 -0.16 35.44 25.59
N GLN A 110 -0.96 34.96 26.54
CA GLN A 110 -1.75 35.84 27.36
C GLN A 110 -0.68 36.74 27.95
N PRO A 111 -0.70 38.05 27.63
CA PRO A 111 0.15 38.99 28.33
C PRO A 111 -0.08 38.66 29.80
N ALA A 112 0.98 38.27 30.50
CA ALA A 112 0.93 37.69 31.84
C ALA A 112 -0.24 38.33 32.57
N ASP A 113 -1.32 37.56 32.79
CA ASP A 113 -2.54 38.05 33.44
C ASP A 113 -2.04 38.84 34.63
N GLU A 114 -2.23 40.15 34.55
CA GLU A 114 -1.45 41.15 35.27
C GLU A 114 -1.34 40.65 36.71
N SER A 115 -0.16 40.19 37.12
CA SER A 115 -0.09 39.18 38.18
C SER A 115 -0.73 39.75 39.43
N LYS A 116 -1.82 39.13 39.88
CA LYS A 116 -2.59 39.63 41.02
C LYS A 116 -1.84 39.27 42.30
N GLU A 117 -0.87 40.11 42.62
CA GLU A 117 0.03 39.95 43.76
C GLU A 117 -0.67 40.08 45.10
N TYR A 118 -1.83 40.72 45.16
CA TYR A 118 -2.56 40.98 46.39
C TYR A 118 -3.86 40.20 46.44
N SER A 119 -4.13 39.54 47.57
CA SER A 119 -5.41 38.89 47.83
C SER A 119 -6.01 39.35 49.15
N CYS A 120 -7.33 39.57 49.15
CA CYS A 120 -8.03 39.98 50.36
C CYS A 120 -8.48 38.76 51.17
N PRO A 121 -8.11 38.63 52.46
CA PRO A 121 -8.53 37.50 53.28
C PRO A 121 -10.05 37.50 53.55
N ARG A 122 -10.71 38.66 53.50
CA ARG A 122 -12.13 38.80 53.82
C ARG A 122 -13.07 38.54 52.64
N CYS A 123 -12.78 39.14 51.47
CA CYS A 123 -13.65 39.03 50.29
C CYS A 123 -13.07 38.18 49.16
N ARG A 124 -11.87 37.63 49.33
CA ARG A 124 -11.13 36.81 48.34
C ARG A 124 -10.94 37.49 46.97
N ALA A 125 -11.11 38.81 46.90
CA ALA A 125 -10.80 39.57 45.71
C ALA A 125 -9.28 39.61 45.53
N GLN A 126 -8.84 39.45 44.28
CA GLN A 126 -7.45 39.51 43.88
C GLN A 126 -7.23 40.83 43.13
N TRP A 127 -6.12 41.49 43.43
CA TRP A 127 -5.80 42.81 42.91
C TRP A 127 -4.36 42.85 42.41
N THR A 128 -4.11 43.65 41.38
CA THR A 128 -2.76 43.92 40.87
C THR A 128 -2.10 45.02 41.67
N GLN A 129 -0.77 45.15 41.60
CA GLN A 129 -0.08 46.21 42.36
C GLN A 129 -0.56 47.60 41.95
N LEU A 130 -0.87 47.82 40.66
CA LEU A 130 -1.34 49.10 40.13
C LEU A 130 -2.74 49.46 40.63
N GLU A 131 -3.65 48.48 40.73
CA GLU A 131 -5.02 48.70 41.18
C GLU A 131 -5.12 49.18 42.65
N VAL A 132 -4.12 48.86 43.47
CA VAL A 132 -4.17 49.11 44.92
C VAL A 132 -3.35 50.32 45.35
N LEU A 133 -2.65 50.98 44.42
CA LEU A 133 -1.84 52.17 44.70
C LEU A 133 -2.65 53.33 45.30
N ASP A 134 -3.94 53.44 44.99
CA ASP A 134 -4.82 54.51 45.48
C ASP A 134 -5.30 54.26 46.92
N SER A 135 -5.22 53.02 47.42
CA SER A 135 -5.79 52.62 48.71
C SER A 135 -4.72 52.17 49.72
N VAL A 136 -3.92 53.14 50.21
CA VAL A 136 -2.82 52.92 51.16
C VAL A 136 -3.22 53.29 52.60
N SER A 137 -2.84 52.45 53.57
CA SER A 137 -2.97 52.71 55.01
C SER A 137 -1.61 52.59 55.71
N ALA A 138 -1.52 53.04 56.96
CA ALA A 138 -0.30 52.94 57.78
C ALA A 138 0.19 51.49 57.98
N ALA A 139 -0.69 50.49 57.83
CA ALA A 139 -0.37 49.06 57.97
C ALA A 139 -0.16 48.33 56.63
N GLY A 140 -0.32 49.02 55.49
CA GLY A 140 -0.18 48.45 54.15
C GLY A 140 -1.34 48.78 53.23
N PHE A 141 -1.40 48.07 52.10
CA PHE A 141 -2.44 48.20 51.10
C PHE A 141 -3.81 47.70 51.62
N THR A 142 -4.87 48.43 51.30
CA THR A 142 -6.24 48.10 51.72
C THR A 142 -7.11 47.71 50.53
N CYS A 143 -8.03 46.76 50.74
CA CYS A 143 -8.93 46.30 49.69
C CYS A 143 -10.02 47.35 49.41
N GLN A 144 -10.14 47.82 48.16
CA GLN A 144 -11.14 48.81 47.75
C GLN A 144 -12.59 48.40 48.07
N ARG A 145 -12.90 47.09 48.06
CA ARG A 145 -14.26 46.58 48.34
C ARG A 145 -14.66 46.50 49.81
N CYS A 146 -13.71 46.29 50.73
CA CYS A 146 -14.04 45.95 52.13
C CYS A 146 -13.13 46.61 53.18
N GLY A 147 -12.18 47.43 52.76
CA GLY A 147 -11.27 48.19 53.64
C GLY A 147 -10.31 47.34 54.48
N THR A 148 -10.27 46.02 54.27
CA THR A 148 -9.37 45.12 55.01
C THR A 148 -7.97 45.16 54.38
N VAL A 149 -6.93 45.07 55.21
CA VAL A 149 -5.53 45.01 54.74
C VAL A 149 -5.35 43.79 53.84
N LEU A 150 -4.72 44.00 52.68
CA LEU A 150 -4.44 42.98 51.70
C LEU A 150 -3.19 42.18 52.09
N GLU A 151 -3.24 40.88 51.86
CA GLU A 151 -2.07 40.01 52.01
C GLU A 151 -1.40 39.88 50.65
N ARG A 152 -0.07 40.02 50.62
CA ARG A 152 0.68 39.68 49.42
C ARG A 152 0.63 38.17 49.27
N SER A 153 -0.04 37.70 48.22
CA SER A 153 -0.01 36.30 47.85
C SER A 153 1.47 35.93 47.68
N GLN A 154 1.92 34.87 48.37
CA GLN A 154 3.26 34.34 48.12
C GLN A 154 3.36 34.10 46.62
N GLU A 155 4.29 34.79 45.99
CA GLU A 155 4.61 34.68 44.58
C GLU A 155 4.87 33.20 44.33
N LYS A 156 3.85 32.49 43.84
CA LYS A 156 4.05 31.20 43.22
C LYS A 156 4.85 31.56 41.99
N GLU A 157 6.18 31.43 42.06
CA GLU A 157 7.06 31.48 40.89
C GLU A 157 6.29 30.85 39.76
N ALA A 158 6.00 31.63 38.72
CA ALA A 158 4.98 31.29 37.74
C ALA A 158 5.22 29.84 37.31
N PRO A 159 4.35 28.88 37.67
CA PRO A 159 4.64 27.45 37.51
C PRO A 159 4.96 27.09 36.06
N GLY A 160 4.51 27.92 35.11
CA GLY A 160 4.86 27.86 33.70
C GLY A 160 6.37 27.97 33.42
N HIS A 161 7.12 28.89 34.05
CA HIS A 161 8.55 29.09 33.72
C HIS A 161 9.42 27.90 34.11
N GLN A 162 9.20 27.31 35.30
CA GLN A 162 9.94 26.11 35.70
C GLN A 162 9.59 24.91 34.82
N GLN A 163 8.33 24.73 34.46
CA GLN A 163 7.89 23.64 33.58
C GLN A 163 8.46 23.78 32.17
N LEU A 164 8.43 24.99 31.61
CA LEU A 164 9.06 25.33 30.33
C LEU A 164 10.57 25.03 30.33
N SER A 165 11.28 25.45 31.39
CA SER A 165 12.73 25.22 31.50
C SER A 165 13.07 23.72 31.59
N ARG A 166 12.32 22.96 32.41
CA ARG A 166 12.50 21.49 32.51
C ARG A 166 12.24 20.80 31.17
N MET A 167 11.17 21.18 30.48
CA MET A 167 10.83 20.62 29.17
C MET A 167 11.92 20.96 28.14
N ASN A 168 12.36 22.21 28.05
CA ASN A 168 13.41 22.60 27.11
C ASN A 168 14.69 21.78 27.31
N ASN A 169 15.07 21.52 28.56
CA ASN A 169 16.19 20.62 28.87
C ASN A 169 15.94 19.17 28.41
N GLN A 170 14.70 18.67 28.50
CA GLN A 170 14.33 17.35 27.99
C GLN A 170 14.30 17.29 26.45
N PHE A 171 13.90 18.36 25.76
CA PHE A 171 13.84 18.39 24.30
C PHE A 171 15.19 18.73 23.65
N LYS A 172 16.15 19.27 24.42
CA LYS A 172 17.47 19.69 23.94
C LYS A 172 18.18 18.62 23.11
N PHE A 173 18.16 17.35 23.54
CA PHE A 173 18.81 16.26 22.79
C PHE A 173 18.21 16.07 21.39
N MET A 174 16.90 16.27 21.22
CA MET A 174 16.25 16.17 19.92
C MET A 174 16.58 17.36 19.05
N THR A 175 16.54 18.57 19.62
CA THR A 175 16.86 19.81 18.87
C THR A 175 18.30 19.80 18.40
N ASP A 176 19.25 19.40 19.25
CA ASP A 176 20.67 19.31 18.90
C ASP A 176 20.90 18.28 17.77
N MET A 177 20.23 17.12 17.83
CA MET A 177 20.34 16.08 16.81
C MET A 177 19.62 16.44 15.50
N LEU A 178 18.50 17.18 15.57
CA LEU A 178 17.84 17.75 14.39
C LEU A 178 18.73 18.75 13.66
N GLN A 179 19.45 19.61 14.40
CA GLN A 179 20.42 20.53 13.81
C GLN A 179 21.58 19.79 13.13
N GLU A 180 22.00 18.64 13.66
CA GLU A 180 23.01 17.81 13.02
C GLU A 180 22.49 17.17 11.74
N VAL A 181 21.25 16.66 11.75
CA VAL A 181 20.59 16.13 10.55
C VAL A 181 20.43 17.21 9.49
N ASP A 182 20.11 18.45 9.84
CA ASP A 182 19.94 19.54 8.87
C ASP A 182 21.23 19.94 8.14
N LYS A 183 22.40 19.65 8.71
CA LYS A 183 23.69 19.85 8.03
C LYS A 183 23.92 18.82 6.91
N VAL A 184 23.21 17.69 6.96
CA VAL A 184 23.38 16.55 6.04
C VAL A 184 22.14 16.41 5.18
N VAL A 185 22.32 16.43 3.85
CA VAL A 185 21.20 16.15 2.95
C VAL A 185 20.81 14.68 3.09
N VAL A 186 19.62 14.41 3.64
CA VAL A 186 19.05 13.06 3.77
C VAL A 186 18.58 12.59 2.39
N PRO A 187 19.16 11.50 1.83
CA PRO A 187 18.73 10.97 0.54
C PRO A 187 17.31 10.45 0.56
N GLU A 188 16.61 10.57 -0.57
CA GLU A 188 15.27 10.02 -0.76
C GLU A 188 15.29 8.50 -0.81
N CYS A 189 14.56 7.88 0.12
CA CYS A 189 14.40 6.43 0.23
C CYS A 189 13.10 6.03 -0.48
N THR A 190 13.16 5.83 -1.80
CA THR A 190 12.03 5.29 -2.57
C THR A 190 11.89 3.79 -2.35
N PHE A 191 10.70 3.23 -2.59
CA PHE A 191 10.45 1.80 -2.44
C PHE A 191 11.47 0.93 -3.21
N ASP A 192 11.76 1.27 -4.46
CA ASP A 192 12.71 0.53 -5.30
C ASP A 192 14.14 0.53 -4.74
N LYS A 193 14.56 1.64 -4.12
CA LYS A 193 15.87 1.73 -3.45
C LYS A 193 15.87 0.91 -2.16
N ALA A 194 14.78 0.98 -1.40
CA ALA A 194 14.65 0.29 -0.11
C ALA A 194 14.63 -1.23 -0.29
N ILE A 195 13.96 -1.75 -1.32
CA ILE A 195 13.96 -3.18 -1.65
C ILE A 195 15.31 -3.65 -2.22
N ALA A 196 16.02 -2.79 -2.96
CA ALA A 196 17.35 -3.10 -3.47
C ALA A 196 18.41 -3.19 -2.36
N THR A 197 18.23 -2.44 -1.26
CA THR A 197 19.08 -2.54 -0.06
C THR A 197 18.56 -3.52 0.99
N ALA A 198 17.44 -4.20 0.72
CA ALA A 198 16.78 -5.05 1.70
C ALA A 198 17.68 -6.22 2.12
N ARG A 199 17.89 -6.33 3.43
CA ARG A 199 18.64 -7.44 4.01
C ARG A 199 17.67 -8.60 4.26
N PRO A 200 17.87 -9.77 3.64
CA PRO A 200 16.96 -10.90 3.81
C PRO A 200 16.95 -11.39 5.26
N ILE A 201 15.77 -11.83 5.72
CA ILE A 201 15.61 -12.42 7.05
C ILE A 201 16.05 -13.88 7.01
N VAL A 202 16.92 -14.26 7.95
CA VAL A 202 17.28 -15.66 8.16
C VAL A 202 16.12 -16.32 8.93
N ARG A 203 15.40 -17.21 8.26
CA ARG A 203 14.37 -18.05 8.89
C ARG A 203 14.96 -19.40 9.29
N GLU A 204 14.46 -19.97 10.37
CA GLU A 204 14.76 -21.35 10.73
C GLU A 204 14.11 -22.32 9.72
N ALA A 205 14.72 -23.48 9.49
CA ALA A 205 14.29 -24.47 8.50
C ALA A 205 12.83 -24.96 8.68
N THR A 206 12.27 -24.81 9.88
CA THR A 206 10.88 -25.15 10.20
C THR A 206 9.86 -24.13 9.71
N HIS A 207 10.30 -22.91 9.35
CA HIS A 207 9.43 -21.78 9.03
C HIS A 207 9.74 -21.17 7.66
N GLU A 208 10.27 -21.97 6.74
CA GLU A 208 10.55 -21.57 5.37
C GLU A 208 9.25 -21.17 4.65
N VAL A 209 9.30 -20.01 3.99
CA VAL A 209 8.19 -19.52 3.17
C VAL A 209 8.60 -19.63 1.72
N LEU A 210 7.71 -20.19 0.90
CA LEU A 210 7.89 -20.28 -0.54
C LEU A 210 8.14 -18.87 -1.12
N ALA A 211 9.17 -18.74 -1.95
CA ALA A 211 9.49 -17.50 -2.62
C ALA A 211 8.29 -17.06 -3.47
N SER A 212 7.88 -15.80 -3.32
CA SER A 212 6.89 -15.20 -4.20
C SER A 212 7.59 -14.27 -5.19
N ILE A 213 7.19 -14.39 -6.45
CA ILE A 213 7.72 -13.57 -7.52
C ILE A 213 6.74 -12.42 -7.71
N PRO A 214 7.23 -11.18 -7.74
CA PRO A 214 6.34 -10.08 -7.97
C PRO A 214 5.71 -10.14 -9.36
N VAL A 215 4.41 -9.88 -9.43
CA VAL A 215 3.74 -9.71 -10.71
C VAL A 215 3.94 -8.28 -11.15
N ASP A 216 4.51 -8.10 -12.34
CA ASP A 216 4.57 -6.79 -12.95
C ASP A 216 3.15 -6.42 -13.41
N THR A 217 2.44 -5.66 -12.58
CA THR A 217 1.15 -5.06 -12.92
C THR A 217 1.31 -3.71 -13.57
N GLY A 218 2.45 -3.48 -14.23
CA GLY A 218 2.56 -2.39 -15.18
C GLY A 218 1.33 -2.36 -16.08
N LEU A 219 0.85 -1.15 -16.33
CA LEU A 219 -0.13 -0.72 -17.33
C LEU A 219 0.17 -1.20 -18.78
N ASN A 220 1.05 -2.18 -18.92
CA ASN A 220 1.60 -2.79 -20.12
C ASN A 220 1.14 -4.24 -20.27
N LYS A 221 -0.02 -4.62 -19.70
CA LYS A 221 -0.77 -5.69 -20.34
C LYS A 221 -1.34 -5.05 -21.60
N PRO A 222 -0.80 -5.31 -22.81
CA PRO A 222 -1.58 -5.00 -23.99
C PRO A 222 -2.88 -5.77 -23.79
N SER A 223 -3.98 -5.04 -23.61
CA SER A 223 -5.30 -5.62 -23.80
C SER A 223 -5.19 -6.41 -25.08
N ALA A 224 -5.43 -7.72 -25.02
CA ALA A 224 -5.29 -8.59 -26.17
C ALA A 224 -6.40 -8.23 -27.15
N VAL A 225 -6.22 -7.11 -27.85
CA VAL A 225 -7.03 -6.68 -28.96
C VAL A 225 -6.63 -7.60 -30.09
N LYS A 226 -7.60 -8.40 -30.54
CA LYS A 226 -7.46 -9.38 -31.60
C LYS A 226 -6.87 -8.70 -32.84
N GLY A 227 -5.59 -8.95 -33.09
CA GLY A 227 -4.83 -8.37 -34.20
C GLY A 227 -3.45 -7.78 -33.85
N LEU A 228 -3.17 -7.40 -32.60
CA LEU A 228 -1.88 -6.76 -32.26
C LEU A 228 -0.93 -7.73 -31.54
N ALA A 229 0.13 -8.17 -32.24
CA ALA A 229 1.18 -9.08 -31.75
C ALA A 229 1.58 -8.77 -30.29
N ASN A 230 1.41 -9.71 -29.36
CA ASN A 230 1.85 -9.56 -27.96
C ASN A 230 3.37 -9.62 -27.96
N VAL A 231 4.00 -8.47 -28.16
CA VAL A 231 5.46 -8.30 -28.04
C VAL A 231 5.80 -8.08 -26.56
N GLY A 232 5.41 -9.04 -25.72
CA GLY A 232 5.87 -9.12 -24.33
C GLY A 232 7.13 -9.99 -24.25
N PRO A 233 8.05 -9.76 -23.30
CA PRO A 233 9.25 -10.57 -23.14
C PRO A 233 8.87 -12.01 -22.79
N LYS A 234 8.94 -12.90 -23.77
CA LYS A 234 8.74 -14.33 -23.61
C LYS A 234 10.10 -14.95 -23.37
N THR A 235 10.47 -15.14 -22.10
CA THR A 235 11.72 -15.83 -21.75
C THR A 235 11.60 -17.29 -22.17
N MET A 236 12.28 -17.65 -23.27
CA MET A 236 12.44 -19.04 -23.70
C MET A 236 13.56 -19.67 -22.89
N GLN A 237 13.21 -20.59 -21.99
CA GLN A 237 14.19 -21.43 -21.34
C GLN A 237 14.50 -22.60 -22.27
N VAL A 238 15.62 -22.50 -22.98
CA VAL A 238 16.10 -23.51 -23.93
C VAL A 238 16.87 -24.55 -23.13
N THR A 239 16.20 -25.64 -22.76
CA THR A 239 16.84 -26.85 -22.22
C THR A 239 17.23 -27.72 -23.41
N ILE A 240 18.52 -27.73 -23.77
CA ILE A 240 19.05 -28.61 -24.81
C ILE A 240 19.25 -29.98 -24.16
N SER A 241 18.29 -30.87 -24.37
CA SER A 241 18.45 -32.31 -24.11
C SER A 241 18.67 -33.02 -25.44
N ASP A 242 19.74 -33.80 -25.52
CA ASP A 242 20.17 -34.55 -26.72
C ASP A 242 19.57 -35.97 -26.71
N ASP A 243 18.25 -36.05 -26.84
CA ASP A 243 17.48 -37.30 -26.92
C ASP A 243 16.33 -37.22 -27.95
N GLY A 244 16.44 -36.31 -28.93
CA GLY A 244 15.35 -35.89 -29.81
C GLY A 244 15.14 -36.64 -31.14
N GLU A 245 15.88 -37.70 -31.45
CA GLU A 245 15.71 -38.40 -32.75
C GLU A 245 14.44 -39.28 -32.78
N LEU A 246 14.15 -40.00 -31.69
CA LEU A 246 12.97 -40.88 -31.63
C LEU A 246 11.67 -40.07 -31.54
N GLU A 247 11.66 -39.00 -30.74
CA GLU A 247 10.50 -38.12 -30.59
C GLU A 247 10.19 -37.36 -31.89
N ARG A 248 11.20 -36.90 -32.64
CA ARG A 248 11.02 -36.28 -33.96
C ARG A 248 10.40 -37.23 -34.99
N LEU A 249 10.75 -38.51 -34.95
CA LEU A 249 10.16 -39.52 -35.84
C LEU A 249 8.70 -39.79 -35.46
N GLU A 250 8.38 -39.83 -34.17
CA GLU A 250 7.00 -40.00 -33.68
C GLU A 250 6.12 -38.79 -33.98
N GLU A 251 6.65 -37.57 -33.82
CA GLU A 251 5.97 -36.34 -34.21
C GLU A 251 5.72 -36.28 -35.72
N ARG A 252 6.69 -36.69 -36.54
CA ARG A 252 6.54 -36.76 -38.00
C ARG A 252 5.43 -37.74 -38.38
N ARG A 253 5.42 -38.93 -37.77
CA ARG A 253 4.37 -39.95 -37.98
C ARG A 253 2.99 -39.44 -37.55
N ARG A 254 2.92 -38.68 -36.46
CA ARG A 254 1.66 -38.10 -35.95
C ARG A 254 1.13 -37.00 -36.88
N LYS A 255 2.02 -36.15 -37.40
CA LYS A 255 1.68 -35.10 -38.39
C LYS A 255 1.22 -35.72 -39.71
N GLU A 256 1.89 -36.74 -40.21
CA GLU A 256 1.48 -37.47 -41.42
C GLU A 256 0.11 -38.12 -41.28
N ARG A 257 -0.21 -38.67 -40.10
CA ARG A 257 -1.54 -39.24 -39.83
C ARG A 257 -2.63 -38.18 -39.86
N LEU A 258 -2.40 -37.05 -39.21
CA LEU A 258 -3.35 -35.92 -39.21
C LEU A 258 -3.53 -35.33 -40.61
N LEU A 259 -2.45 -35.21 -41.41
CA LEU A 259 -2.53 -34.77 -42.80
C LEU A 259 -3.34 -35.74 -43.66
N LYS A 260 -3.22 -37.04 -43.41
CA LYS A 260 -4.01 -38.07 -44.11
C LYS A 260 -5.48 -38.08 -43.70
N GLU A 261 -5.76 -37.85 -42.42
CA GLU A 261 -7.13 -37.71 -41.90
C GLU A 261 -7.80 -36.42 -42.38
N ASN A 262 -7.01 -35.35 -42.57
CA ASN A 262 -7.47 -34.03 -43.02
C ASN A 262 -7.29 -33.81 -44.54
N ALA A 263 -6.90 -34.84 -45.29
CA ALA A 263 -6.80 -34.75 -46.74
C ALA A 263 -8.20 -34.73 -47.35
N LEU A 264 -8.52 -33.64 -48.06
CA LEU A 264 -9.77 -33.53 -48.80
C LEU A 264 -9.78 -34.55 -49.96
N PRO A 265 -10.94 -35.14 -50.29
CA PRO A 265 -11.05 -36.08 -51.41
C PRO A 265 -10.70 -35.46 -52.77
N ALA A 266 -10.16 -36.27 -53.68
CA ALA A 266 -9.63 -35.83 -54.98
C ALA A 266 -10.63 -35.05 -55.87
N TRP A 267 -11.94 -35.29 -55.75
CA TRP A 267 -12.97 -34.59 -56.54
C TRP A 267 -13.20 -33.13 -56.14
N ILE A 268 -12.67 -32.70 -54.99
CA ILE A 268 -12.66 -31.30 -54.56
C ILE A 268 -11.39 -30.58 -55.05
N THR A 269 -10.28 -31.31 -55.18
CA THR A 269 -8.96 -30.75 -55.54
C THR A 269 -8.67 -30.81 -57.04
N GLU A 270 -9.26 -31.76 -57.76
CA GLU A 270 -9.06 -31.94 -59.20
C GLU A 270 -10.31 -31.53 -59.97
N SER A 271 -10.27 -30.36 -60.60
CA SER A 271 -11.36 -29.84 -61.43
C SER A 271 -11.30 -30.43 -62.84
N SER A 272 -12.33 -31.16 -63.23
CA SER A 272 -12.42 -31.85 -64.53
C SER A 272 -13.01 -30.96 -65.64
N VAL A 273 -12.44 -29.77 -65.89
CA VAL A 273 -12.89 -28.92 -67.01
C VAL A 273 -11.75 -28.71 -68.00
N PRO A 274 -11.82 -29.26 -69.23
CA PRO A 274 -10.85 -28.96 -70.28
C PRO A 274 -11.06 -27.53 -70.81
N THR A 275 -10.02 -26.71 -70.75
CA THR A 275 -10.01 -25.34 -71.26
C THR A 275 -9.74 -25.32 -72.77
N THR A 276 -10.81 -25.30 -73.58
CA THR A 276 -10.73 -24.98 -75.01
C THR A 276 -11.39 -23.62 -75.26
N SER A 277 -10.61 -22.67 -75.79
CA SER A 277 -10.98 -21.29 -76.09
C SER A 277 -11.67 -21.14 -77.45
N LEU A 278 -12.94 -20.66 -77.44
CA LEU A 278 -13.67 -19.70 -78.32
C LEU A 278 -13.52 -19.74 -79.88
N PRO A 279 -14.51 -19.26 -80.71
CA PRO A 279 -15.44 -18.14 -80.40
C PRO A 279 -16.91 -18.18 -80.89
N SER A 280 -17.71 -17.30 -80.27
CA SER A 280 -19.04 -16.74 -80.65
C SER A 280 -20.25 -17.70 -80.65
N SER A 281 -21.42 -17.39 -80.08
CA SER A 281 -22.05 -16.09 -79.77
C SER A 281 -23.22 -16.24 -78.78
N SER A 282 -23.43 -15.20 -77.96
CA SER A 282 -24.65 -14.83 -77.21
C SER A 282 -25.23 -15.79 -76.16
N ALA A 283 -25.01 -15.47 -74.88
CA ALA A 283 -26.07 -14.96 -73.99
C ALA A 283 -25.51 -14.64 -72.60
N THR A 284 -25.94 -13.49 -72.08
CA THR A 284 -25.59 -12.90 -70.80
C THR A 284 -26.15 -13.68 -69.61
N ALA A 285 -25.29 -14.03 -68.64
CA ALA A 285 -25.68 -14.12 -67.23
C ALA A 285 -24.45 -13.81 -66.35
N THR A 286 -24.54 -12.69 -65.65
CA THR A 286 -23.55 -12.12 -64.73
C THR A 286 -23.46 -12.94 -63.45
N ILE A 287 -22.29 -13.52 -63.13
CA ILE A 287 -21.84 -13.66 -61.75
C ILE A 287 -20.35 -13.27 -61.68
N THR A 288 -20.11 -12.37 -60.73
CA THR A 288 -18.94 -11.54 -60.47
C THR A 288 -17.65 -12.35 -60.31
N GLN A 289 -16.67 -12.06 -61.16
CA GLN A 289 -15.26 -12.32 -60.86
C GLN A 289 -14.84 -11.38 -59.72
N THR A 290 -14.42 -11.93 -58.59
CA THR A 290 -13.50 -11.24 -57.70
C THR A 290 -12.16 -11.93 -57.76
N GLN A 291 -11.23 -11.15 -58.32
CA GLN A 291 -9.82 -11.35 -58.53
C GLN A 291 -9.12 -12.04 -57.35
N SER A 292 -8.36 -13.08 -57.69
CA SER A 292 -7.21 -13.53 -56.93
C SER A 292 -6.19 -12.38 -56.83
N PHE A 293 -5.99 -11.89 -55.62
CA PHE A 293 -4.88 -11.01 -55.28
C PHE A 293 -3.88 -11.85 -54.47
N GLU A 294 -2.73 -12.13 -55.06
CA GLU A 294 -1.57 -12.66 -54.32
C GLU A 294 -0.83 -11.51 -53.64
N MET A 295 -0.34 -11.81 -52.43
CA MET A 295 0.88 -11.32 -51.73
C MET A 295 0.58 -11.19 -50.22
N PRO A 296 1.57 -11.27 -49.30
CA PRO A 296 2.79 -12.07 -49.23
C PRO A 296 2.83 -12.88 -47.88
N ASP A 297 3.93 -13.59 -47.62
CA ASP A 297 4.13 -14.46 -46.44
C ASP A 297 3.97 -13.80 -45.05
N ALA A 298 3.31 -14.56 -44.15
CA ALA A 298 3.40 -14.63 -42.68
C ALA A 298 2.89 -13.44 -41.79
N PRO A 299 2.55 -13.67 -40.49
CA PRO A 299 2.25 -14.91 -39.76
C PRO A 299 0.85 -14.92 -39.09
N SER A 300 0.34 -16.13 -38.84
CA SER A 300 -0.94 -16.39 -38.21
C SER A 300 -1.01 -15.97 -36.73
N ARG A 301 -1.86 -14.99 -36.44
CA ARG A 301 -2.64 -14.81 -35.20
C ARG A 301 -4.09 -14.60 -35.64
N ALA A 302 -5.14 -14.94 -34.93
CA ALA A 302 -5.45 -15.89 -33.87
C ALA A 302 -6.99 -15.90 -33.80
N ASP A 303 -7.53 -16.99 -33.25
CA ASP A 303 -8.85 -17.09 -32.59
C ASP A 303 -10.13 -16.94 -33.42
N GLU A 304 -11.03 -17.91 -33.31
CA GLU A 304 -12.35 -17.86 -32.65
C GLU A 304 -12.96 -19.25 -32.83
N ASP A 305 -13.19 -19.95 -31.73
CA ASP A 305 -14.49 -20.06 -31.06
C ASP A 305 -15.57 -20.74 -31.92
N ALA A 306 -15.92 -21.97 -31.52
CA ALA A 306 -17.29 -22.43 -31.38
C ALA A 306 -17.31 -23.85 -30.81
N GLY A 307 -17.74 -23.96 -29.54
CA GLY A 307 -18.55 -25.03 -28.97
C GLY A 307 -18.15 -26.50 -29.21
N MET A 308 -17.74 -27.18 -28.12
CA MET A 308 -18.14 -28.57 -27.91
C MET A 308 -18.16 -28.92 -26.42
N LEU A 309 -19.34 -29.32 -25.95
CA LEU A 309 -19.61 -29.89 -24.62
C LEU A 309 -18.87 -31.24 -24.47
N PRO A 310 -18.26 -31.56 -23.30
CA PRO A 310 -17.89 -32.94 -23.02
C PRO A 310 -19.02 -33.68 -22.28
N ALA A 311 -19.58 -34.68 -22.96
CA ALA A 311 -20.51 -35.66 -22.41
C ALA A 311 -19.87 -36.43 -21.24
N LYS A 312 -20.53 -36.36 -20.08
CA LYS A 312 -20.13 -37.03 -18.83
C LYS A 312 -20.84 -38.37 -18.72
N ARG A 313 -20.07 -39.46 -18.58
CA ARG A 313 -20.54 -40.84 -18.39
C ARG A 313 -21.27 -40.95 -17.04
N VAL A 314 -22.51 -41.42 -17.05
CA VAL A 314 -23.31 -41.73 -15.86
C VAL A 314 -23.15 -43.21 -15.51
N LYS A 315 -22.81 -43.47 -14.25
CA LYS A 315 -22.79 -44.80 -13.64
C LYS A 315 -23.97 -44.86 -12.67
N LEU A 316 -24.84 -45.86 -12.87
CA LEU A 316 -26.10 -46.04 -12.16
C LEU A 316 -25.87 -47.02 -11.00
N GLU A 317 -26.08 -46.58 -9.76
CA GLU A 317 -26.34 -47.45 -8.61
C GLU A 317 -27.55 -46.93 -7.84
N THR A 318 -28.35 -47.88 -7.38
CA THR A 318 -29.75 -47.77 -6.96
C THR A 318 -29.94 -47.28 -5.52
N THR A 319 -31.14 -46.72 -5.32
CA THR A 319 -31.74 -45.98 -4.20
C THR A 319 -31.93 -46.72 -2.87
N ALA A 320 -31.84 -46.00 -1.74
CA ALA A 320 -32.72 -46.15 -0.57
C ALA A 320 -32.69 -44.91 0.37
N ASP A 321 -33.89 -44.42 0.72
CA ASP A 321 -34.39 -43.57 1.81
C ASP A 321 -33.49 -42.68 2.70
N VAL A 322 -33.92 -41.42 2.93
CA VAL A 322 -34.59 -40.94 4.19
C VAL A 322 -34.95 -39.44 4.09
N LYS A 323 -36.14 -39.10 4.62
CA LYS A 323 -36.80 -37.79 4.77
C LYS A 323 -36.04 -36.74 5.61
N GLY A 324 -36.25 -35.45 5.31
CA GLY A 324 -36.01 -34.32 6.22
C GLY A 324 -36.28 -32.94 5.59
N GLU A 325 -37.15 -32.14 6.21
CA GLU A 325 -37.78 -30.88 5.77
C GLU A 325 -36.90 -29.59 5.96
N PRO A 326 -37.38 -28.37 5.60
CA PRO A 326 -36.60 -27.31 4.96
C PRO A 326 -36.05 -26.22 5.91
N MET A 327 -35.05 -25.45 5.47
CA MET A 327 -34.63 -24.22 6.14
C MET A 327 -34.46 -23.06 5.16
N SER A 328 -35.07 -21.94 5.54
CA SER A 328 -35.24 -20.67 4.86
C SER A 328 -33.94 -19.89 4.66
N PHE A 329 -33.81 -19.21 3.52
CA PHE A 329 -32.81 -18.16 3.30
C PHE A 329 -33.50 -16.80 3.38
N LYS A 330 -33.11 -16.03 4.40
CA LYS A 330 -33.58 -14.68 4.70
C LYS A 330 -32.68 -13.71 3.94
N MET A 331 -33.26 -12.93 3.04
CA MET A 331 -32.59 -11.85 2.29
C MET A 331 -32.78 -10.58 3.12
N GLU A 332 -31.68 -9.97 3.58
CA GLU A 332 -31.68 -8.64 4.20
C GLU A 332 -31.18 -7.65 3.13
N GLU A 333 -32.06 -6.70 2.80
CA GLU A 333 -31.78 -5.50 2.01
C GLU A 333 -31.04 -4.50 2.93
N GLU A 334 -29.93 -3.92 2.45
CA GLU A 334 -29.28 -2.77 3.08
C GLU A 334 -29.61 -1.51 2.28
N ASP A 335 -30.11 -0.52 3.02
CA ASP A 335 -30.65 0.76 2.59
C ASP A 335 -29.61 1.68 1.92
N GLU A 336 -30.03 2.39 0.86
CA GLU A 336 -29.29 3.47 0.21
C GLU A 336 -29.49 4.79 0.99
N ASP A 337 -28.42 5.35 1.54
CA ASP A 337 -28.41 6.65 2.22
C ASP A 337 -28.58 7.81 1.23
N GLU A 338 -29.61 8.65 1.46
CA GLU A 338 -29.86 9.93 0.80
C GLU A 338 -28.75 10.96 1.10
N LEU A 339 -28.12 11.47 0.03
CA LEU A 339 -27.16 12.59 0.07
C LEU A 339 -27.90 13.93 0.08
N GLU A 340 -27.95 14.59 1.24
CA GLU A 340 -28.42 15.97 1.39
C GLU A 340 -27.28 16.95 1.04
N PHE A 341 -27.38 17.59 -0.13
CA PHE A 341 -26.52 18.69 -0.58
C PHE A 341 -27.10 20.03 -0.09
N GLU A 342 -26.36 20.74 0.74
CA GLU A 342 -26.65 22.10 1.21
C GLU A 342 -26.17 23.13 0.17
N ASP A 343 -27.09 23.80 -0.51
CA ASP A 343 -26.79 24.89 -1.43
C ASP A 343 -26.80 26.26 -0.72
N VAL A 344 -25.73 27.00 -1.01
CA VAL A 344 -25.46 28.38 -0.60
C VAL A 344 -26.28 29.36 -1.44
N VAL A 345 -27.12 30.20 -0.80
CA VAL A 345 -27.20 31.66 -0.99
C VAL A 345 -27.66 32.33 0.31
#